data_AF-S4NLA4-F1
#
_entry.id   AF-S4NLA4-F1
#
_cell.length_a   1.000
_cell.length_b   1.000
_cell.length_c   1.000
_cell.angle_alpha   90.00
_cell.angle_beta   90.00
_cell.angle_gamma   90.00
#
_symmetry.space_group_name_H-M   'P 1'
#
loop_
_entity.id
_entity.type
_entity.pdbx_description
1 polymer ?
#
loop_
_entity_poly.entity_id
_entity_poly.type
_entity_poly.pdbx_seq_one_letter_code
_entity_poly.pdbx_strand_id
1 'polypeptide(L)'
;MAVRTNIRMTFLRSYNNYIYCMQGYFRKLYRFRPGIDKELEPITSLSNLPAAMCNLGNCLMVFTQTECDELTVEEYKDELADEKPRVL
;
A
#
# COMPACT_ATOMS: atom_id res chain seq x y z
N MET A 1 10.04 -19.18 -3.27
CA MET A 1 8.66 -19.11 -2.77
C MET A 1 7.97 -17.95 -3.46
N ALA A 2 6.75 -18.14 -3.96
CA ALA A 2 5.99 -17.11 -4.67
C ALA A 2 4.75 -16.73 -3.85
N VAL A 3 4.46 -15.43 -3.74
CA VAL A 3 3.22 -14.93 -3.11
C VAL A 3 2.11 -15.04 -4.14
N ARG A 4 1.00 -15.68 -3.80
CA ARG A 4 -0.15 -15.78 -4.71
C ARG A 4 -0.83 -14.42 -4.80
N THR A 5 -1.01 -13.94 -6.02
CA THR A 5 -1.85 -12.78 -6.30
C THR A 5 -2.82 -13.17 -7.41
N ASN A 6 -4.08 -12.76 -7.28
CA ASN A 6 -5.08 -12.82 -8.35
C ASN A 6 -5.12 -11.52 -9.17
N ILE A 7 -4.19 -10.60 -8.88
CA ILE A 7 -4.22 -9.21 -9.31
C ILE A 7 -2.79 -8.80 -9.71
N ARG A 8 -2.65 -8.18 -10.89
CA ARG A 8 -1.39 -7.57 -11.34
C ARG A 8 -1.14 -6.27 -10.57
N MET A 9 -0.06 -6.24 -9.79
CA MET A 9 0.33 -5.04 -9.04
C MET A 9 0.97 -4.00 -9.95
N THR A 10 0.63 -2.73 -9.72
CA THR A 10 1.14 -1.58 -10.48
C THR A 10 2.20 -0.83 -9.68
N PHE A 11 1.95 -0.64 -8.39
CA PHE A 11 2.81 0.14 -7.50
C PHE A 11 3.43 -0.79 -6.47
N LEU A 12 4.76 -0.75 -6.34
CA LEU A 12 5.51 -1.53 -5.35
C LEU A 12 6.56 -0.66 -4.67
N ARG A 13 6.61 -0.70 -3.34
CA ARG A 13 7.66 -0.06 -2.53
C ARG A 13 8.03 -0.93 -1.33
N SER A 14 9.32 -1.03 -1.07
CA SER A 14 9.84 -1.63 0.16
C SER A 14 9.78 -0.61 1.30
N TYR A 15 9.22 -0.99 2.44
CA TYR A 15 9.19 -0.18 3.66
C TYR A 15 9.10 -1.10 4.88
N ASN A 16 9.92 -0.86 5.91
CA ASN A 16 9.92 -1.61 7.17
C ASN A 16 9.96 -3.15 7.04
N ASN A 17 10.81 -3.70 6.16
CA ASN A 17 10.90 -5.14 5.84
C ASN A 17 9.69 -5.76 5.13
N TYR A 18 8.69 -4.96 4.76
CA TYR A 18 7.57 -5.37 3.91
C TYR A 18 7.74 -4.82 2.49
N ILE A 19 7.07 -5.47 1.54
CA ILE A 19 6.74 -4.90 0.24
C ILE A 19 5.29 -4.46 0.29
N TYR A 20 5.06 -3.16 0.15
CA TYR A 20 3.75 -2.57 0.00
C TYR A 20 3.40 -2.52 -1.48
N CYS A 21 2.16 -2.88 -1.81
CA CYS A 21 1.71 -2.94 -3.18
C CYS A 21 0.24 -2.56 -3.37
N MET A 22 -0.04 -2.01 -4.55
CA MET A 22 -1.37 -1.58 -4.98
C MET A 22 -1.56 -1.84 -6.47
N GLN A 23 -2.81 -1.99 -6.89
CA GLN A 23 -3.20 -2.00 -8.29
C GLN A 23 -3.80 -0.65 -8.68
N GLY A 24 -3.51 -0.16 -9.89
CA GLY A 24 -3.99 1.14 -10.39
C GLY A 24 -5.51 1.37 -10.36
N TYR A 25 -6.31 0.31 -10.41
CA TYR A 25 -7.77 0.39 -10.46
C TYR A 25 -8.46 0.07 -9.14
N PHE A 26 -7.70 -0.30 -8.10
CA PHE A 26 -8.26 -0.68 -6.81
C PHE A 26 -7.71 0.21 -5.72
N ARG A 27 -8.62 0.62 -4.83
CA ARG A 27 -8.30 1.49 -3.71
C ARG A 27 -7.77 0.70 -2.51
N LYS A 28 -7.09 -0.42 -2.69
CA LYS A 28 -6.60 -1.25 -1.57
C LYS A 28 -5.09 -1.26 -1.52
N LEU A 29 -4.56 -0.95 -0.34
CA LEU A 29 -3.15 -1.12 -0.01
C LEU A 29 -2.94 -2.50 0.60
N TYR A 30 -2.01 -3.24 0.03
CA TYR A 30 -1.59 -4.55 0.51
C TYR A 30 -0.13 -4.51 0.94
N ARG A 31 0.27 -5.46 1.80
CA ARG A 31 1.67 -5.75 2.07
C ARG A 31 1.95 -7.24 2.14
N PHE A 32 3.23 -7.59 2.04
CA PHE A 32 3.73 -8.92 2.35
C PHE A 32 5.22 -8.86 2.69
N ARG A 33 5.71 -9.82 3.48
CA ARG A 33 7.13 -10.07 3.76
C ARG A 33 7.68 -11.10 2.78
N PRO A 34 8.66 -10.74 1.93
CA PRO A 34 9.27 -11.67 0.99
C PRO A 34 9.83 -12.91 1.71
N GLY A 35 9.45 -14.10 1.23
CA GLY A 35 9.93 -15.39 1.78
C GLY A 35 9.26 -15.84 3.08
N ILE A 36 8.39 -15.02 3.69
CA ILE A 36 7.67 -15.37 4.92
C ILE A 36 6.18 -15.52 4.61
N ASP A 37 5.56 -14.50 4.03
CA ASP A 37 4.12 -14.49 3.83
C ASP A 37 3.76 -15.24 2.53
N LYS A 38 2.67 -16.00 2.58
CA LYS A 38 2.17 -16.82 1.45
C LYS A 38 1.13 -16.09 0.60
N GLU A 39 0.52 -15.07 1.17
CA GLU A 39 -0.58 -14.30 0.61
C GLU A 39 -0.40 -12.81 0.90
N LEU A 40 -1.13 -11.97 0.18
CA LEU A 40 -1.13 -10.53 0.41
C LEU A 40 -2.03 -10.17 1.59
N GLU A 41 -1.49 -9.40 2.52
CA GLU A 41 -2.26 -8.86 3.64
C GLU A 41 -2.87 -7.51 3.25
N PRO A 42 -4.22 -7.35 3.28
CA PRO A 42 -4.84 -6.05 3.09
C PRO A 42 -4.63 -5.18 4.34
N ILE A 43 -4.22 -3.93 4.13
CA ILE A 43 -3.88 -3.00 5.21
C ILE A 43 -4.98 -1.96 5.40
N THR A 44 -5.30 -1.25 4.33
CA THR A 44 -6.33 -0.21 4.36
C THR A 44 -6.89 0.02 2.96
N SER A 45 -7.93 0.85 2.87
CA SER A 45 -8.44 1.37 1.62
C SER A 45 -8.10 2.85 1.46
N LEU A 46 -7.72 3.24 0.26
CA LEU A 46 -7.49 4.63 -0.14
C LEU A 46 -8.81 5.34 -0.39
N SER A 47 -8.79 6.67 -0.29
CA SER A 47 -9.96 7.48 -0.61
C SER A 47 -10.24 7.49 -2.11
N ASN A 48 -9.17 7.62 -2.90
CA ASN A 48 -9.21 7.73 -4.36
C ASN A 48 -8.34 6.67 -5.06
N LEU A 49 -8.32 6.66 -6.39
CA LEU A 49 -7.50 5.71 -7.15
C LEU A 49 -6.00 6.03 -6.99
N PRO A 50 -5.14 5.02 -6.82
CA PRO A 50 -3.71 5.25 -6.64
C PRO A 50 -3.05 5.74 -7.93
N ALA A 51 -2.25 6.80 -7.82
CA ALA A 51 -1.46 7.38 -8.89
C ALA A 51 0.04 7.13 -8.71
N ALA A 52 0.54 7.19 -7.47
CA ALA A 52 1.94 6.88 -7.15
C ALA A 52 2.12 6.49 -5.68
N MET A 53 3.25 5.84 -5.38
CA MET A 53 3.68 5.51 -4.02
C MET A 53 5.17 5.83 -3.84
N CYS A 54 5.49 6.49 -2.74
CA CYS A 54 6.84 6.88 -2.35
C CYS A 54 7.15 6.39 -0.93
N ASN A 55 8.41 6.02 -0.69
CA ASN A 55 8.93 5.74 0.65
C ASN A 55 9.80 6.92 1.07
N LEU A 56 9.47 7.54 2.22
CA LEU A 56 10.21 8.67 2.79
C LEU A 56 11.08 8.27 4.00
N GLY A 57 11.26 6.98 4.25
CA GLY A 57 12.08 6.42 5.31
C GLY A 57 11.30 6.11 6.58
N ASN A 58 10.43 7.02 7.03
CA ASN A 58 9.58 6.87 8.23
C ASN A 58 8.08 6.74 7.93
N CYS A 59 7.69 6.88 6.67
CA CYS A 59 6.32 6.70 6.20
C CYS A 59 6.29 6.37 4.71
N LEU A 60 5.13 5.89 4.26
CA LEU A 60 4.77 5.82 2.86
C LEU A 60 3.86 7.00 2.52
N MET A 61 4.17 7.68 1.42
CA MET A 61 3.28 8.65 0.81
C MET A 61 2.60 8.01 -0.40
N VAL A 62 1.27 8.04 -0.41
CA VAL A 62 0.46 7.56 -1.51
C VAL A 62 -0.22 8.75 -2.16
N PHE A 63 0.09 8.98 -3.44
CA PHE A 63 -0.60 9.96 -4.25
C PHE A 63 -1.81 9.28 -4.86
N THR A 64 -2.96 9.91 -4.73
CA THR A 64 -4.23 9.42 -5.26
C THR A 64 -4.88 10.49 -6.14
N GLN A 65 -5.68 10.08 -7.12
CA GLN A 65 -6.28 10.98 -8.10
C GLN A 65 -7.80 10.97 -7.97
N THR A 66 -8.39 12.16 -7.77
CA THR A 66 -9.84 12.35 -7.72
C THR A 66 -10.46 12.22 -9.12
N GLU A 67 -11.78 12.18 -9.20
CA GLU A 67 -12.51 12.19 -10.48
C GLU A 67 -12.34 13.52 -11.26
N CYS A 68 -11.89 14.58 -10.59
CA CYS A 68 -11.63 15.90 -11.19
C CYS A 68 -10.15 16.10 -11.57
N ASP A 69 -9.36 15.04 -11.67
CA ASP A 69 -7.91 15.08 -11.94
C ASP A 69 -7.07 15.83 -10.89
N GLU A 70 -7.60 16.02 -9.69
CA GLU A 70 -6.84 16.59 -8.58
C GLU A 70 -6.02 15.49 -7.89
N LEU A 71 -4.78 15.80 -7.53
CA LEU A 71 -3.93 14.91 -6.75
C LEU A 71 -4.12 15.16 -5.25
N THR A 72 -4.50 14.12 -4.54
CA THR A 72 -4.52 14.07 -3.07
C THR A 72 -3.37 13.21 -2.55
N VAL A 73 -2.95 13.44 -1.30
CA VAL A 73 -1.85 12.70 -0.68
C VAL A 73 -2.33 12.07 0.62
N GLU A 74 -2.11 10.77 0.75
CA GLU A 74 -2.39 10.00 1.96
C GLU A 74 -1.06 9.52 2.56
N GLU A 75 -0.85 9.77 3.85
CA GLU A 75 0.34 9.32 4.58
C GLU A 75 0.03 8.03 5.34
N TYR A 76 0.86 7.00 5.15
CA TYR A 76 0.78 5.76 5.89
C TYR A 76 2.03 5.57 6.76
N LYS A 77 1.81 5.53 8.07
CA LYS A 77 2.82 5.14 9.06
C LYS A 77 2.46 3.76 9.57
N ASP A 78 3.40 2.84 9.43
CA ASP A 78 3.28 1.52 10.04
C ASP A 78 3.64 1.68 11.51
N GLU A 79 2.65 1.97 12.36
CA GLU A 79 2.84 1.98 13.80
C GLU A 79 3.12 0.54 14.23
N LEU A 80 4.41 0.25 14.47
CA LEU A 80 4.93 -0.97 15.12
C LEU A 80 4.16 -2.25 14.77
N ALA A 81 4.51 -2.89 13.65
CA ALA A 81 4.36 -4.30 13.21
C ALA A 81 3.28 -5.27 13.76
N ASP A 82 2.67 -5.04 14.93
CA ASP A 82 1.63 -5.84 15.60
C ASP A 82 0.34 -5.06 15.93
N GLU A 83 0.28 -3.74 15.80
CA GLU A 83 -0.99 -3.01 15.92
C GLU A 83 -1.60 -2.72 14.55
N LYS A 84 -2.77 -3.34 14.30
CA LYS A 84 -3.62 -2.99 13.16
C LYS A 84 -3.85 -1.47 13.17
N PRO A 85 -3.57 -0.75 12.06
CA PRO A 85 -3.77 0.68 12.02
C PRO A 85 -5.25 0.99 12.30
N ARG A 86 -5.50 1.85 13.29
CA ARG A 86 -6.84 2.38 13.57
C ARG A 86 -7.10 3.50 12.59
N VAL A 87 -8.15 3.33 11.78
CA VAL A 87 -8.68 4.39 10.93
C VAL A 87 -9.36 5.40 11.85
N LEU A 88 -8.87 6.66 11.84
CA LEU A 88 -9.57 7.82 12.41
C LEU A 88 -10.59 8.34 11.40
#